data_AF-A0A6P0DQZ7-F1
#
_entry.id   AF-A0A6P0DQZ7-F1
#
_cell.length_a   1.000
_cell.length_b   1.000
_cell.length_c   1.000
_cell.angle_alpha   90.00
_cell.angle_beta   90.00
_cell.angle_gamma   90.00
#
_symmetry.space_group_name_H-M   'P 1'
#
loop_
_entity.id
_entity.type
_entity.pdbx_description
1 polymer ?
#
loop_
_entity_poly.entity_id
_entity_poly.type
_entity_poly.pdbx_seq_one_letter_code
_entity_poly.pdbx_strand_id
1 'polypeptide(L)'
;MGNVAGGGRIGCLDGMRGIAALWVLIGHAHLLTGFEVPVIGDPDLGVDLFIMLSGFLMVFHYQLRRDREPWESTDTWRFFWTRRFCRIAPLYYVLLVVALALGPYLYDARMIIDAFNGKPPQAATRYVDGSIANYLTHLTFIFGLIPQY
;
A
#
# COMPACT_ATOMS: atom_id res chain seq x y z
N MET A 1 -31.12 6.61 -24.52
CA MET A 1 -30.67 5.21 -24.41
C MET A 1 -29.23 5.12 -24.88
N GLY A 2 -28.27 5.19 -23.95
CA GLY A 2 -26.84 5.10 -24.24
C GLY A 2 -26.35 3.68 -24.05
N ASN A 3 -25.89 3.08 -25.14
CA ASN A 3 -25.37 1.71 -25.24
C ASN A 3 -24.06 1.58 -24.44
N VAL A 4 -24.09 0.90 -23.28
CA VAL A 4 -22.88 0.51 -22.52
C VAL A 4 -22.47 -0.89 -22.96
N ALA A 5 -21.95 -0.99 -24.19
CA ALA A 5 -21.29 -2.19 -24.68
C ALA A 5 -19.78 -2.02 -24.52
N GLY A 6 -19.18 -2.68 -23.51
CA GLY A 6 -17.73 -2.79 -23.38
C GLY A 6 -17.23 -2.96 -21.94
N GLY A 7 -17.18 -4.19 -21.44
CA GLY A 7 -16.24 -4.63 -20.39
C GLY A 7 -16.00 -3.69 -19.20
N GLY A 8 -17.06 -3.36 -18.45
CA GLY A 8 -17.08 -2.96 -17.03
C GLY A 8 -15.86 -2.25 -16.45
N ARG A 9 -15.51 -1.07 -16.94
CA ARG A 9 -14.68 -0.10 -16.20
C ARG A 9 -15.53 1.10 -15.84
N ILE A 10 -15.80 1.28 -14.55
CA ILE A 10 -16.42 2.52 -14.07
C ILE A 10 -15.31 3.56 -13.98
N GLY A 11 -15.03 4.22 -15.10
CA GLY A 11 -13.93 5.18 -15.21
C GLY A 11 -13.99 6.31 -14.17
N CYS A 12 -15.19 6.67 -13.72
CA CYS A 12 -15.40 7.63 -12.62
C CYS A 12 -14.77 7.15 -11.30
N LEU A 13 -14.93 5.86 -10.95
CA LEU A 13 -14.38 5.31 -9.70
C LEU A 13 -12.87 5.12 -9.78
N ASP A 14 -12.34 4.75 -10.94
CA ASP A 14 -10.89 4.71 -11.15
C ASP A 14 -10.27 6.12 -11.08
N GLY A 15 -10.96 7.15 -11.61
CA GLY A 15 -10.56 8.55 -11.46
C GLY A 15 -10.56 9.01 -10.00
N MET A 16 -11.60 8.67 -9.23
CA MET A 16 -11.65 8.97 -7.80
C MET A 16 -10.54 8.29 -7.01
N ARG A 17 -10.19 7.04 -7.36
CA ARG A 17 -9.03 6.35 -6.75
C ARG A 17 -7.72 7.05 -7.07
N GLY A 18 -7.58 7.59 -8.28
CA GLY A 18 -6.43 8.41 -8.66
C GLY A 18 -6.32 9.69 -7.82
N ILE A 19 -7.44 10.38 -7.60
CA ILE A 19 -7.49 11.58 -6.73
C ILE A 19 -7.14 11.22 -5.29
N ALA A 20 -7.71 10.13 -4.76
CA ALA A 20 -7.40 9.66 -3.40
C ALA A 20 -5.91 9.29 -3.27
N ALA A 21 -5.33 8.61 -4.25
CA ALA A 21 -3.90 8.29 -4.25
C ALA A 21 -3.01 9.55 -4.33
N LEU A 22 -3.42 10.57 -5.08
CA LEU A 22 -2.71 11.85 -5.12
C LEU A 22 -2.78 12.57 -3.78
N TRP A 23 -3.94 12.54 -3.11
CA TRP A 23 -4.07 13.06 -1.75
C TRP A 23 -3.10 12.36 -0.79
N VAL A 24 -3.06 11.03 -0.80
CA VAL A 24 -2.12 10.24 0.02
C VAL A 24 -0.67 10.64 -0.26
N LEU A 25 -0.30 10.81 -1.53
CA LEU A 25 1.05 11.24 -1.90
C LEU A 25 1.39 12.62 -1.33
N ILE A 26 0.48 13.58 -1.43
CA ILE A 26 0.70 14.94 -0.89
C ILE A 26 0.79 14.89 0.63
N GLY A 27 -0.04 14.09 1.29
CA GLY A 27 0.02 13.88 2.74
C GLY A 27 1.36 13.28 3.19
N HIS A 28 1.90 12.31 2.46
CA HIS A 28 3.26 11.80 2.73
C HIS A 28 4.33 12.86 2.47
N ALA A 29 4.20 13.65 1.41
CA ALA A 29 5.14 14.75 1.12
C ALA A 29 5.17 15.76 2.27
N HIS A 30 4.01 16.14 2.81
CA HIS A 30 3.87 17.00 3.99
C HIS A 30 4.56 16.42 5.23
N LEU A 31 4.39 15.13 5.51
CA LEU A 31 5.07 14.46 6.62
C LEU A 31 6.59 14.48 6.49
N LEU A 32 7.11 14.37 5.26
CA LEU A 32 8.54 14.38 4.95
C LEU A 32 9.16 15.78 4.88
N THR A 33 8.43 16.82 4.47
CA THR A 33 8.98 18.17 4.31
C THR A 33 8.65 19.10 5.46
N GLY A 34 7.71 18.72 6.34
CA GLY A 34 7.19 19.58 7.39
C GLY A 34 6.41 20.80 6.87
N PHE A 35 6.15 20.87 5.56
CA PHE A 35 5.45 21.99 4.95
C PHE A 35 3.95 21.77 4.98
N GLU A 36 3.24 22.62 5.73
CA GLU A 36 1.80 22.52 5.87
C GLU A 36 1.03 23.25 4.75
N VAL A 37 0.30 22.48 3.93
CA VAL A 37 -0.62 23.04 2.95
C VAL A 37 -2.02 23.04 3.59
N PRO A 38 -2.56 24.21 4.01
CA PRO A 38 -3.81 24.27 4.78
C PRO A 38 -5.06 23.79 4.02
N VAL A 39 -4.93 23.51 2.73
CA VAL A 39 -6.03 23.04 1.86
C VAL A 39 -6.19 21.52 1.92
N ILE A 40 -5.14 20.78 2.27
CA ILE A 40 -5.14 19.32 2.29
C ILE A 40 -5.14 18.90 3.76
N GLY A 41 -6.32 18.48 4.23
CA GLY A 41 -6.49 17.97 5.59
C GLY A 41 -5.68 16.70 5.85
N ASP A 42 -5.91 16.11 7.02
CA ASP A 42 -5.17 14.96 7.53
C ASP A 42 -4.90 13.88 6.44
N PRO A 43 -3.63 13.46 6.21
CA PRO A 43 -3.28 12.39 5.27
C PRO A 43 -4.13 11.13 5.42
N ASP A 44 -4.59 10.85 6.64
CA ASP A 44 -5.36 9.66 6.98
C ASP A 44 -6.68 9.58 6.19
N LEU A 45 -7.34 10.72 5.93
CA LEU A 45 -8.58 10.77 5.15
C LEU A 45 -8.37 10.33 3.70
N GLY A 46 -7.22 10.65 3.11
CA GLY A 46 -6.87 10.22 1.76
C GLY A 46 -6.69 8.70 1.69
N VAL A 47 -6.07 8.11 2.72
CA VAL A 47 -5.87 6.66 2.83
C VAL A 47 -7.22 5.96 3.00
N ASP A 48 -8.05 6.44 3.92
CA ASP A 48 -9.39 5.87 4.18
C ASP A 48 -10.26 5.86 2.92
N LEU A 49 -10.29 6.97 2.18
CA LEU A 49 -11.02 7.07 0.93
C LEU A 49 -10.47 6.08 -0.12
N PHE A 50 -9.14 5.99 -0.26
CA PHE A 50 -8.52 5.08 -1.23
C PHE A 50 -8.83 3.61 -0.92
N ILE A 51 -8.75 3.22 0.36
CA ILE A 51 -9.03 1.87 0.84
C ILE A 51 -10.51 1.53 0.67
N MET A 52 -11.41 2.43 1.04
CA MET A 52 -12.86 2.24 0.90
C MET A 52 -13.27 2.05 -0.57
N LEU A 53 -12.77 2.89 -1.48
CA LEU A 53 -13.04 2.77 -2.91
C LEU A 53 -12.46 1.48 -3.51
N SER A 54 -11.27 1.09 -3.08
CA SER A 54 -10.61 -0.13 -3.55
C SER A 54 -11.36 -1.40 -3.08
N GLY A 55 -11.85 -1.40 -1.85
CA GLY A 55 -12.71 -2.46 -1.32
C GLY A 55 -14.03 -2.58 -2.05
N PHE A 56 -14.72 -1.44 -2.26
CA PHE A 56 -15.97 -1.38 -3.02
C PHE A 56 -15.79 -1.92 -4.45
N LEU A 57 -14.77 -1.46 -5.17
CA LEU A 57 -14.54 -1.86 -6.56
C LEU A 57 -14.17 -3.36 -6.67
N MET A 58 -13.45 -3.90 -5.68
CA MET A 58 -13.16 -5.32 -5.61
C MET A 58 -14.44 -6.16 -5.51
N VAL A 59 -15.34 -5.80 -4.59
CA VAL A 59 -16.62 -6.51 -4.44
C VAL A 59 -17.50 -6.31 -5.68
N PHE A 60 -17.54 -5.10 -6.24
CA PHE A 60 -18.30 -4.81 -7.45
C PHE A 60 -17.86 -5.65 -8.66
N HIS A 61 -16.55 -5.69 -8.94
CA HIS A 61 -16.01 -6.52 -10.03
C HIS A 61 -16.22 -8.01 -9.80
N TYR A 62 -16.22 -8.44 -8.55
CA TYR A 62 -16.53 -9.82 -8.19
C TYR A 62 -18.00 -10.15 -8.45
N GLN A 63 -18.94 -9.31 -8.03
CA GLN A 63 -20.37 -9.47 -8.31
C GLN A 63 -20.64 -9.55 -9.82
N LEU A 64 -19.94 -8.76 -10.63
CA LEU A 64 -20.06 -8.81 -12.09
C LEU A 64 -19.54 -10.12 -12.71
N ARG A 65 -18.66 -10.84 -12.01
CA ARG A 65 -18.08 -12.12 -12.44
C ARG A 65 -18.76 -13.34 -11.80
N ARG A 66 -19.78 -13.12 -10.97
CA ARG A 66 -20.45 -14.16 -10.18
C ARG A 66 -20.94 -15.34 -11.01
N ASP A 67 -21.40 -15.10 -12.23
CA ASP A 67 -21.91 -16.15 -13.12
C ASP A 67 -20.79 -17.07 -13.64
N ARG A 68 -19.54 -16.61 -13.66
CA ARG A 68 -18.34 -17.39 -14.05
C ARG A 68 -17.54 -17.91 -12.86
N GLU A 69 -17.53 -17.19 -11.75
CA GLU A 69 -16.74 -17.48 -10.56
C GLU A 69 -17.66 -17.50 -9.31
N PRO A 70 -18.39 -18.61 -9.04
CA PRO A 70 -19.35 -18.71 -7.94
C PRO A 70 -18.69 -18.59 -6.56
N TRP A 71 -19.41 -18.03 -5.59
CA TRP A 71 -18.89 -17.75 -4.23
C TRP A 71 -18.73 -19.02 -3.37
N GLU A 72 -19.59 -20.01 -3.61
CA GLU A 72 -19.60 -21.31 -2.92
C GLU A 72 -18.41 -22.20 -3.33
N SER A 73 -17.71 -21.86 -4.43
CA SER A 73 -16.58 -22.66 -4.90
C SER A 73 -15.29 -22.27 -4.20
N THR A 74 -14.68 -23.23 -3.52
CA THR A 74 -13.34 -23.10 -2.91
C THR A 74 -12.28 -22.71 -3.94
N ASP A 75 -12.43 -23.14 -5.20
CA ASP A 75 -11.46 -22.84 -6.24
C ASP A 75 -11.47 -21.37 -6.66
N THR A 76 -12.64 -20.72 -6.66
CA THR A 76 -12.76 -19.27 -6.89
C THR A 76 -11.91 -18.49 -5.87
N TRP A 77 -12.02 -18.86 -4.59
CA TRP A 77 -11.25 -18.24 -3.52
C TRP A 77 -9.75 -18.50 -3.65
N ARG A 78 -9.36 -19.75 -3.98
CA ARG A 78 -7.95 -20.09 -4.23
C ARG A 78 -7.37 -19.24 -5.36
N PHE A 79 -8.02 -19.20 -6.52
CA PHE A 79 -7.56 -18.41 -7.66
C PHE A 79 -7.48 -16.91 -7.35
N PHE A 80 -8.45 -16.38 -6.61
CA PHE A 80 -8.44 -14.99 -6.17
C PHE A 80 -7.20 -14.67 -5.33
N TRP A 81 -6.93 -15.47 -4.28
CA TRP A 81 -5.79 -15.26 -3.40
C TRP A 81 -4.45 -15.50 -4.12
N THR A 82 -4.34 -16.53 -4.96
CA THR A 82 -3.13 -16.80 -5.74
C THR A 82 -2.82 -15.66 -6.70
N ARG A 83 -3.81 -15.15 -7.46
CA ARG A 83 -3.61 -14.00 -8.36
C ARG A 83 -3.14 -12.76 -7.60
N ARG A 84 -3.70 -12.51 -6.42
CA ARG A 84 -3.31 -11.38 -5.57
C ARG A 84 -1.90 -11.55 -5.01
N PHE A 85 -1.56 -12.74 -4.53
CA PHE A 85 -0.24 -13.06 -4.01
C PHE A 85 0.83 -12.94 -5.10
N CYS A 86 0.65 -13.57 -6.25
CA CYS A 86 1.60 -13.50 -7.37
C CYS A 86 1.77 -12.08 -7.94
N ARG A 87 0.82 -11.17 -7.70
CA ARG A 87 0.96 -9.76 -8.12
C ARG A 87 1.77 -8.93 -7.12
N ILE A 88 1.57 -9.15 -5.82
CA ILE A 88 2.18 -8.34 -4.76
C ILE A 88 3.57 -8.87 -4.38
N ALA A 89 3.72 -10.19 -4.27
CA ALA A 89 4.93 -10.84 -3.77
C ALA A 89 6.20 -10.51 -4.57
N PRO A 90 6.21 -10.51 -5.92
CA PRO A 90 7.44 -10.23 -6.67
C PRO A 90 7.97 -8.82 -6.40
N LEU A 91 7.08 -7.81 -6.43
CA LEU A 91 7.47 -6.44 -6.16
C LEU A 91 7.89 -6.26 -4.70
N TYR A 92 7.17 -6.91 -3.77
CA TYR A 92 7.51 -6.88 -2.35
C TYR A 92 8.92 -7.44 -2.10
N TYR A 93 9.27 -8.60 -2.64
CA TYR A 93 10.60 -9.18 -2.45
C TYR A 93 11.71 -8.35 -3.06
N VAL A 94 11.48 -7.74 -4.23
CA VAL A 94 12.45 -6.81 -4.82
C VAL A 94 12.67 -5.62 -3.90
N LEU A 95 11.60 -4.99 -3.41
CA LEU A 95 11.69 -3.86 -2.49
C LEU A 95 12.30 -4.25 -1.15
N LEU A 96 12.03 -5.47 -0.65
CA LEU A 96 12.64 -6.00 0.56
C LEU A 96 14.17 -6.11 0.39
N VAL A 97 14.65 -6.68 -0.71
CA VAL A 97 16.09 -6.76 -0.99
C VAL A 97 16.71 -5.36 -1.07
N VAL A 98 16.04 -4.42 -1.74
CA VAL A 98 16.51 -3.02 -1.80
C VAL A 98 16.56 -2.39 -0.41
N ALA A 99 15.54 -2.59 0.42
CA ALA A 99 15.47 -2.06 1.78
C ALA A 99 16.59 -2.63 2.67
N LEU A 100 16.85 -3.94 2.59
CA LEU A 100 17.92 -4.58 3.35
C LEU A 100 19.32 -4.18 2.87
N ALA A 101 19.51 -4.07 1.55
CA ALA A 101 20.80 -3.68 0.97
C ALA A 101 21.14 -2.20 1.20
N LEU A 102 20.13 -1.32 1.15
CA LEU A 102 20.31 0.13 1.29
C LEU A 102 19.96 0.65 2.70
N GLY A 103 19.68 -0.23 3.66
CA GLY A 103 19.24 0.15 5.01
C GLY A 103 20.07 1.26 5.67
N PRO A 104 21.42 1.13 5.77
CA PRO A 104 22.27 2.17 6.34
C PRO A 104 22.19 3.50 5.60
N TYR A 105 22.18 3.47 4.27
CA TYR A 105 22.06 4.68 3.45
C TYR A 105 20.70 5.36 3.64
N LEU A 106 19.63 4.58 3.71
CA LEU A 106 18.28 5.08 3.97
C LEU A 106 18.17 5.69 5.36
N TYR A 107 18.84 5.11 6.36
CA TYR A 107 18.92 5.66 7.71
C TYR A 107 19.63 7.01 7.71
N ASP A 108 20.80 7.11 7.09
CA ASP A 108 21.56 8.37 7.02
C ASP A 108 20.76 9.47 6.30
N ALA A 109 20.13 9.14 5.18
CA ALA A 109 19.25 10.07 4.47
C ALA A 109 18.08 10.53 5.35
N ARG A 110 17.48 9.60 6.13
CA ARG A 110 16.38 9.93 7.04
C ARG A 110 16.84 10.82 8.19
N MET A 111 18.02 10.58 8.74
CA MET A 111 18.61 11.41 9.80
C MET A 111 18.79 12.87 9.35
N ILE A 112 19.24 13.08 8.10
CA ILE A 112 19.38 14.43 7.52
C ILE A 112 18.01 15.11 7.40
N ILE A 113 16.99 14.40 6.93
CA ILE A 113 15.63 14.92 6.80
C ILE A 113 15.02 15.26 8.16
N ASP A 114 15.16 14.37 9.15
CA ASP A 114 14.64 14.60 10.50
C ASP A 114 15.33 15.80 11.17
N ALA A 115 16.65 15.92 11.01
CA ALA A 115 17.41 17.07 11.49
C ALA A 115 16.96 18.39 10.82
N PHE A 116 16.75 18.39 9.51
CA PHE A 116 16.25 19.56 8.78
C PHE A 116 14.84 19.98 9.26
N ASN A 117 13.97 19.01 9.52
CA ASN A 117 12.60 19.26 9.99
C ASN A 117 12.49 19.47 11.51
N GLY A 118 13.60 19.41 12.26
CA GLY A 118 13.58 19.49 13.72
C GLY A 118 12.84 18.34 14.42
N LYS A 119 12.68 17.19 13.75
CA LYS A 119 12.04 15.99 14.32
C LYS A 119 13.07 15.12 15.04
N PRO A 120 12.70 14.42 16.12
CA PRO A 120 13.59 13.48 16.76
C PRO A 120 13.97 12.36 15.78
N PRO A 121 15.24 11.91 15.79
CA PRO A 121 15.70 10.87 14.89
C PRO A 121 14.95 9.56 15.13
N GLN A 122 14.61 8.86 14.06
CA GLN A 122 14.02 7.53 14.17
C GLN A 122 15.03 6.51 14.72
N ALA A 123 14.53 5.46 15.37
CA ALA A 123 15.36 4.38 15.89
C ALA A 123 16.13 3.68 14.76
N ALA A 124 17.45 3.56 14.91
CA ALA A 124 18.32 2.90 13.93
C ALA A 124 17.88 1.45 13.64
N THR A 125 17.39 0.75 14.66
CA THR A 125 16.88 -0.63 14.54
C THR A 125 15.82 -0.79 13.46
N ARG A 126 15.04 0.25 13.14
CA ARG A 126 14.03 0.21 12.07
C ARG A 126 14.63 0.05 10.66
N TYR A 127 15.90 0.42 10.48
CA TYR A 127 16.57 0.46 9.17
C TYR A 127 17.74 -0.52 9.07
N VAL A 128 18.41 -0.79 10.20
CA VAL A 128 19.63 -1.60 10.23
C VAL A 128 19.49 -2.91 11.01
N ASP A 129 18.27 -3.30 11.41
CA ASP A 129 18.07 -4.61 12.03
C ASP A 129 18.25 -5.74 11.01
N GLY A 130 19.43 -6.36 11.04
CA GLY A 130 19.78 -7.53 10.26
C GLY A 130 19.52 -8.86 10.98
N SER A 131 18.70 -8.89 12.03
CA SER A 131 18.40 -10.11 12.76
C SER A 131 17.72 -11.16 11.88
N ILE A 132 18.02 -12.43 12.13
CA ILE A 132 17.37 -13.55 11.43
C ILE A 132 15.85 -13.51 11.66
N ALA A 133 15.42 -13.11 12.86
CA ALA A 133 14.01 -12.92 13.19
C ALA A 133 13.35 -11.88 12.27
N ASN A 134 13.99 -10.73 12.05
CA ASN A 134 13.49 -9.70 11.14
C ASN A 134 13.35 -10.23 9.70
N TYR A 135 14.39 -10.90 9.20
CA TYR A 135 14.36 -11.47 7.84
C TYR A 135 13.27 -12.52 7.67
N LEU A 136 13.14 -13.46 8.61
CA LEU A 136 12.11 -14.49 8.55
C LEU A 136 10.71 -13.89 8.63
N THR A 137 10.52 -12.86 9.45
CA THR A 137 9.22 -12.22 9.67
C THR A 137 8.76 -11.48 8.41
N HIS A 138 9.66 -10.82 7.68
CA HIS A 138 9.35 -10.22 6.38
C HIS A 138 9.20 -11.24 5.24
N LEU A 139 10.07 -12.26 5.19
CA LEU A 139 9.99 -13.30 4.15
C LEU A 139 8.67 -14.08 4.19
N THR A 140 8.15 -14.30 5.40
CA THR A 140 6.89 -15.03 5.66
C THR A 140 5.64 -14.14 5.69
N PHE A 141 5.79 -12.83 5.54
CA PHE A 141 4.70 -11.84 5.70
C PHE A 141 4.04 -11.83 7.10
N ILE A 142 4.70 -12.39 8.13
CA ILE A 142 4.18 -12.46 9.50
C ILE A 142 4.36 -11.13 10.25
N PHE A 143 5.12 -10.17 9.70
CA PHE A 143 5.37 -8.86 10.33
C PHE A 143 4.09 -8.15 10.77
N GLY A 144 2.98 -8.29 10.04
CA GLY A 144 1.70 -7.69 10.45
C GLY A 144 1.07 -8.25 11.73
N LEU A 145 1.51 -9.42 12.20
CA LEU A 145 1.04 -10.06 13.45
C LEU A 145 1.92 -9.71 14.66
N ILE A 146 3.11 -9.15 14.44
CA ILE A 146 4.09 -8.86 15.49
C ILE A 146 4.31 -7.34 15.52
N PRO A 147 3.72 -6.60 16.47
CA PRO A 147 3.79 -5.13 16.50
C PRO A 147 5.19 -4.55 16.77
N GLN A 148 6.21 -5.41 16.90
CA GLN A 148 7.60 -5.03 17.15
C GLN A 148 8.43 -4.88 15.86
N TYR A 149 7.92 -5.37 14.70
CA TYR A 149 8.58 -5.32 13.40
C TYR A 149 7.71 -4.62 12.35
#